data_AF-A0A2S8XUF0-F1
#
_entry.id   AF-A0A2S8XUF0-F1
#
_cell.length_a   1.000
_cell.length_b   1.000
_cell.length_c   1.000
_cell.angle_alpha   90.00
_cell.angle_beta   90.00
_cell.angle_gamma   90.00
#
_symmetry.space_group_name_H-M   'P 1'
#
loop_
_entity.id
_entity.type
_entity.pdbx_description
1 polymer ?
#
loop_
_entity_poly.entity_id
_entity_poly.type
_entity_poly.pdbx_seq_one_letter_code
_entity_poly.pdbx_strand_id
1 'polypeptide(L)' 'MPEHKISDTPQHTQSVPIPDYTGQKVCGLTVHFLPCDELQVTTSCHAYGSPEYPIKTPLHLPQPQSCPSKTSAR' A
#
# COMPACT_ATOMS: atom_id res chain seq x y z
N MET A 1 -20.45 -30.31 15.08
CA MET A 1 -20.12 -29.21 14.14
C MET A 1 -19.08 -28.38 14.86
N PRO A 2 -17.81 -28.34 14.42
CA PRO A 2 -16.74 -27.74 15.20
C PRO A 2 -16.92 -26.22 15.31
N GLU A 3 -16.67 -25.70 16.49
CA GLU A 3 -16.75 -24.30 16.86
C GLU A 3 -15.85 -23.44 15.96
N HIS A 4 -16.42 -22.39 15.35
CA HIS A 4 -15.65 -21.34 14.69
C HIS A 4 -14.93 -20.52 15.75
N LYS A 5 -13.69 -20.89 16.11
CA LYS A 5 -12.79 -19.97 16.80
C LYS A 5 -12.52 -18.79 15.89
N ILE A 6 -13.08 -17.62 16.21
CA ILE A 6 -12.52 -16.35 15.72
C ILE A 6 -11.10 -16.27 16.28
N SER A 7 -10.14 -16.43 15.37
CA SER A 7 -8.73 -16.19 15.64
C SER A 7 -8.57 -14.69 15.83
N ASP A 8 -8.01 -14.27 16.96
CA ASP A 8 -7.65 -12.87 17.23
C ASP A 8 -6.49 -12.49 16.30
N THR A 9 -6.81 -12.20 15.03
CA THR A 9 -5.84 -11.76 14.03
C THR A 9 -5.54 -10.29 14.27
N PRO A 10 -4.27 -9.89 14.42
CA PRO A 10 -3.92 -8.49 14.63
C PRO A 10 -4.49 -7.64 13.49
N GLN A 11 -5.30 -6.65 13.85
CA GLN A 11 -5.85 -5.69 12.89
C GLN A 11 -4.88 -4.51 12.77
N HIS A 12 -4.30 -4.30 11.59
CA HIS A 12 -3.50 -3.13 11.29
C HIS A 12 -4.33 -2.11 10.52
N THR A 13 -4.35 -0.86 10.97
CA THR A 13 -5.01 0.25 10.28
C THR A 13 -4.00 1.36 10.06
N GLN A 14 -3.91 1.87 8.83
CA GLN A 14 -3.08 3.01 8.49
C GLN A 14 -3.85 3.99 7.61
N SER A 15 -3.81 5.27 7.97
CA SER A 15 -4.29 6.36 7.11
C SER A 15 -3.16 6.80 6.19
N VAL A 16 -3.44 6.84 4.89
CA VAL A 16 -2.48 7.26 3.87
C VAL A 16 -3.11 8.28 2.94
N PRO A 17 -2.35 9.29 2.48
CA PRO A 17 -2.87 10.27 1.54
C PRO A 17 -3.20 9.59 0.21
N ILE A 18 -4.38 9.87 -0.31
CA ILE A 18 -4.75 9.48 -1.67
C ILE A 18 -4.27 10.60 -2.60
N PRO A 19 -3.50 10.29 -3.66
CA PRO A 19 -3.07 11.30 -4.62
C PRO A 19 -4.28 11.95 -5.30
N ASP A 20 -4.13 13.21 -5.69
CA ASP A 20 -5.18 13.95 -6.38
C ASP A 20 -5.59 13.23 -7.66
N TYR A 21 -6.84 12.80 -7.71
CA TYR A 21 -7.46 12.13 -8.86
C TYR A 21 -8.44 13.06 -9.59
N THR A 22 -8.58 14.29 -9.11
CA THR A 22 -9.51 15.29 -9.65
C THR A 22 -8.93 15.91 -10.92
N GLY A 23 -9.72 15.98 -12.00
CA GLY A 23 -9.29 16.54 -13.29
C GLY A 23 -8.39 15.64 -14.14
N GLN A 24 -8.04 14.44 -13.65
CA GLN A 24 -7.35 13.40 -14.42
C GLN A 24 -8.37 12.41 -15.00
N LYS A 25 -7.98 11.65 -16.04
CA LYS A 25 -8.83 10.55 -16.52
C LYS A 25 -9.06 9.57 -15.37
N VAL A 26 -10.32 9.15 -15.17
CA VAL A 26 -10.66 8.13 -14.18
C VAL A 26 -10.02 6.82 -14.59
N CYS A 27 -9.10 6.34 -13.75
CA CYS A 27 -8.29 5.16 -13.99
C CYS A 27 -8.23 4.28 -12.73
N GLY A 28 -7.43 3.22 -12.75
CA GLY A 28 -7.30 2.31 -11.61
C GLY A 28 -6.65 2.98 -10.40
N LEU A 29 -7.17 2.67 -9.21
CA LEU A 29 -6.53 2.99 -7.93
C LEU A 29 -5.88 1.71 -7.39
N THR A 30 -4.56 1.76 -7.24
CA THR A 30 -3.74 0.62 -6.81
C THR A 30 -3.21 0.89 -5.41
N VAL A 31 -3.45 -0.07 -4.52
CA VAL A 31 -2.93 -0.08 -3.15
C VAL A 31 -1.73 -1.02 -3.09
N HIS A 32 -0.59 -0.50 -2.66
CA HIS A 32 0.65 -1.23 -2.50
C HIS A 32 0.90 -1.51 -1.03
N PHE A 33 1.16 -2.77 -0.71
CA PHE A 33 1.59 -3.19 0.61
C PHE A 33 3.11 -3.21 0.62
N LEU A 34 3.70 -2.25 1.33
CA LEU A 34 5.14 -2.14 1.52
C LEU A 34 5.56 -2.88 2.81
N PRO A 35 6.86 -3.15 2.99
CA PRO A 35 7.39 -3.59 4.28
C PRO A 35 7.02 -2.62 5.40
N CYS A 36 7.04 -3.10 6.65
CA CYS A 36 6.76 -2.27 7.84
C CYS A 36 5.32 -1.77 7.98
N ASP A 37 4.39 -2.55 7.44
CA ASP A 37 2.96 -2.27 7.46
C ASP A 37 2.68 -0.84 6.95
N GLU A 38 3.42 -0.49 5.90
CA GLU A 38 3.27 0.76 5.16
C GLU A 38 2.43 0.51 3.91
N LEU A 39 1.50 1.42 3.66
CA LEU A 39 0.66 1.40 2.48
C LEU A 39 1.02 2.58 1.58
N GLN A 40 1.05 2.35 0.28
CA GLN A 40 1.15 3.41 -0.71
C GLN A 40 -0.03 3.30 -1.67
N VAL A 41 -0.71 4.43 -1.91
CA VAL A 41 -1.84 4.49 -2.82
C VAL A 41 -1.43 5.29 -4.04
N THR A 42 -1.75 4.74 -5.21
CA THR A 42 -1.38 5.34 -6.49
C THR A 42 -2.53 5.22 -7.47
N THR A 43 -2.68 6.23 -8.32
CA THR A 43 -3.66 6.24 -9.41
C THR A 43 -2.91 6.08 -10.72
N SER A 44 -3.28 5.10 -11.55
CA SER A 44 -2.69 4.93 -12.88
C SER A 44 -3.67 4.36 -13.89
N CYS A 45 -3.56 4.85 -15.12
CA CYS A 45 -4.21 4.24 -16.29
C CYS A 45 -3.35 3.14 -16.91
N HIS A 46 -2.07 3.13 -16.55
CA HIS A 46 -1.05 2.23 -17.07
C HIS A 46 -0.94 1.00 -16.17
N ALA A 47 -0.73 -0.16 -16.81
CA ALA A 47 -0.55 -1.42 -16.11
C ALA A 47 0.89 -1.59 -15.63
N TYR A 48 1.11 -2.55 -14.73
CA TYR A 48 2.45 -2.95 -14.31
C TYR A 48 3.30 -3.33 -15.53
N GLY A 49 4.51 -2.76 -15.63
CA GLY A 49 5.41 -2.93 -16.77
C GLY A 49 5.33 -1.83 -17.85
N SER A 50 4.35 -0.93 -17.78
CA SER A 50 4.33 0.25 -18.65
C SER A 50 5.40 1.28 -18.22
N PRO A 51 6.05 1.97 -19.17
CA PRO A 51 7.04 3.00 -18.85
C PRO A 51 6.45 4.19 -18.08
N GLU A 52 5.17 4.49 -18.28
CA GLU A 52 4.43 5.54 -17.58
C GLU A 52 3.77 5.05 -16.28
N TYR A 53 4.02 3.81 -15.84
CA TYR A 53 3.50 3.33 -14.56
C TYR A 53 4.15 4.11 -13.40
N PRO A 54 3.37 4.72 -12.49
CA PRO A 54 3.90 5.64 -11.50
C PRO A 54 4.75 4.97 -10.42
N ILE A 55 4.68 3.64 -10.28
CA ILE A 55 5.45 2.88 -9.30
C ILE A 55 6.58 2.15 -10.00
N LYS A 56 7.81 2.58 -9.70
CA LYS A 56 9.03 1.95 -10.22
C LYS A 56 9.74 1.06 -9.20
N THR A 57 9.16 0.96 -8.01
CA THR A 57 9.67 0.11 -6.94
C THR A 57 9.69 -1.35 -7.40
N PRO A 58 10.83 -2.06 -7.30
CA PRO A 58 10.89 -3.46 -7.68
C PRO A 58 9.88 -4.32 -6.91
N LEU A 59 9.42 -5.42 -7.52
CA LEU A 59 8.48 -6.35 -6.89
C LEU A 59 9.11 -7.14 -5.73
N HIS A 60 10.41 -7.40 -5.82
CA HIS A 60 11.21 -7.99 -4.76
C HIS A 60 12.27 -6.99 -4.31
N LEU A 61 11.98 -6.28 -3.23
CA LEU A 61 13.04 -5.64 -2.44
C LEU A 61 13.42 -6.54 -1.27
N PRO A 62 14.69 -6.50 -0.84
CA PRO A 62 15.04 -7.02 0.47
C PRO A 62 14.23 -6.28 1.54
N GLN A 63 13.66 -7.02 2.49
CA GLN A 63 13.04 -6.40 3.65
C GLN A 63 14.09 -5.54 4.37
N PRO A 64 13.72 -4.32 4.82
CA PRO A 64 14.61 -3.51 5.62
C PRO A 64 14.92 -4.23 6.95
N GLN A 65 16.16 -4.10 7.44
CA GLN A 65 16.59 -4.73 8.71
C GLN A 65 15.79 -4.24 9.92
N SER A 66 15.18 -3.06 9.82
CA SER A 66 14.31 -2.51 10.86
C SER A 66 13.27 -1.58 10.24
N CYS A 67 12.11 -1.54 10.86
CA CYS A 67 11.06 -0.60 10.50
C CYS A 67 11.31 0.74 11.19
N PRO A 68 11.18 1.87 10.47
CA PRO A 68 11.29 3.17 11.11
C PRO A 68 10.20 3.27 12.18
N SER A 69 10.58 3.64 13.40
CA SER A 69 9.61 3.97 14.45
C SER A 69 8.79 5.15 13.94
N LYS A 70 7.50 4.93 13.64
CA LYS A 70 6.56 5.96 13.21
C LYS A 70 6.35 6.92 14.39
N THR A 71 7.33 7.80 14.62
CA THR A 71 7.22 8.90 15.55
C THR A 71 6.29 9.88 14.86
N SER A 72 5.02 9.83 15.25
CA SER A 72 3.96 10.73 14.84
C SER A 72 4.45 12.18 14.99
N ALA A 73 4.83 12.81 13.88
CA ALA A 73 4.81 14.26 13.79
C ALA A 73 3.32 14.64 13.78
N ARG A 74 2.87 15.08 14.95
CA ARG A 74 1.54 15.61 15.23
C ARG A 74 1.26 16.88 14.45
#